data_AF-A0A519FTS1-F1
#
_entry.id   AF-A0A519FTS1-F1
#
_cell.length_a   1.000
_cell.length_b   1.000
_cell.length_c   1.000
_cell.angle_alpha   90.00
_cell.angle_beta   90.00
_cell.angle_gamma   90.00
#
_symmetry.space_group_name_H-M   'P 1'
#
loop_
_entity.id
_entity.type
_entity.pdbx_description
1 polymer ?
#
loop_
_entity_poly.entity_id
_entity_poly.type
_entity_poly.pdbx_seq_one_letter_code
_entity_poly.pdbx_strand_id
1 'polypeptide(L)'
;MNAFTVEILSDTTARIAGTDEEIVATDGKPIHNRIYEYSQARAMEAGGPVEVAVQRSGRSTQITVAPDGTASRSAPTGPIEPVVPTAPAAPEPYEDAVPEPVSVTVEPIGHSARRAPDEGRPRGPAASTPRRAVSALVAPEVTPGAGEPARLGMRGRLNAVLGLSLAPKTNSAEMRLRASEATINSPIPDFSVVTVASCKGGVGKTPFAVALAQTLATVRGGSTVACADLAEIGGSLADRVGVPPTEGRDVVGLLAAHTDAAATIRPSALSRYMTRQPSGEDIVAGRRGAESGLSYDDAAKLADILAQHRDIL
;
A
#
# COMPACT_ATOMS: atom_id res chain seq x y z
N MET A 1 7.09 -11.02 33.50
CA MET A 1 7.53 -10.67 32.13
C MET A 1 8.67 -9.70 32.27
N ASN A 2 9.85 -10.06 31.76
CA ASN A 2 11.00 -9.17 31.80
C ASN A 2 10.89 -8.24 30.59
N ALA A 3 10.76 -6.94 30.85
CA ALA A 3 10.60 -5.93 29.82
C ALA A 3 11.59 -4.78 30.07
N PHE A 4 12.21 -4.26 29.02
CA PHE A 4 13.08 -3.10 29.12
C PHE A 4 13.04 -2.25 27.84
N THR A 5 13.43 -0.98 27.97
CA THR A 5 13.38 -0.01 26.88
C THR A 5 14.80 0.35 26.45
N VAL A 6 15.04 0.38 25.14
CA VAL A 6 16.32 0.75 24.53
C VAL A 6 16.13 2.04 23.72
N GLU A 7 16.89 3.07 24.06
CA GLU A 7 16.91 4.35 23.37
C GLU A 7 18.11 4.40 22.42
N ILE A 8 17.86 4.49 21.12
CA ILE A 8 18.92 4.67 20.12
C ILE A 8 19.30 6.14 20.07
N LEU A 9 20.52 6.45 20.52
CA LEU A 9 21.09 7.79 20.57
C LEU A 9 21.78 8.17 19.25
N SER A 10 22.43 7.21 18.59
CA SER A 10 23.10 7.38 17.30
C SER A 10 23.07 6.08 16.48
N ASP A 11 23.61 6.10 15.26
CA ASP A 11 23.71 4.89 14.43
C ASP A 11 24.65 3.82 15.01
N THR A 12 25.44 4.17 16.02
CA THR A 12 26.42 3.28 16.67
C THR A 12 26.23 3.15 18.17
N THR A 13 25.29 3.88 18.77
CA THR A 13 25.13 3.96 20.22
C THR A 13 23.67 3.90 20.62
N ALA A 14 23.35 3.03 21.58
CA ALA A 14 22.05 2.96 22.23
C ALA A 14 22.23 2.84 23.74
N ARG A 15 21.22 3.22 24.52
CA ARG A 15 21.23 3.17 25.98
C ARG A 15 19.98 2.46 26.48
N ILE A 16 20.05 1.79 27.62
CA ILE A 16 18.89 1.17 28.25
C ILE A 16 18.24 2.16 29.21
N ALA A 17 16.99 2.51 28.95
CA ALA A 17 16.27 3.49 29.74
C ALA A 17 16.12 3.01 31.19
N GLY A 18 16.44 3.89 32.14
CA GLY A 18 16.42 3.57 33.57
C GLY A 18 17.70 2.92 34.12
N THR A 19 18.74 2.76 33.28
CA THR A 19 20.07 2.27 33.70
C THR A 19 21.19 3.12 33.09
N ASP A 20 22.39 3.00 33.64
CA ASP A 20 23.62 3.58 33.06
C ASP A 20 24.30 2.63 32.06
N GLU A 21 23.61 1.57 31.62
CA GLU A 21 24.15 0.62 30.64
C GLU A 21 24.03 1.16 29.20
N GLU A 22 25.17 1.19 28.50
CA GLU A 22 25.30 1.64 27.12
C GLU A 22 25.66 0.47 26.19
N ILE A 23 24.97 0.40 25.05
CA ILE A 23 25.18 -0.58 23.99
C ILE A 23 25.89 0.13 22.84
N VAL A 24 27.12 -0.27 22.56
CA VAL A 24 27.96 0.31 21.50
C VAL A 24 28.16 -0.69 20.36
N ALA A 25 27.85 -0.26 19.14
CA ALA A 25 28.16 -0.99 17.92
C ALA A 25 29.66 -0.90 17.60
N THR A 26 30.36 -2.00 17.78
CA THR A 26 31.74 -2.22 17.35
C THR A 26 31.75 -3.02 16.04
N ASP A 27 32.80 -2.87 15.22
CA ASP A 27 33.04 -3.64 13.99
C ASP A 27 32.16 -3.31 12.76
N GLY A 28 31.61 -2.09 12.67
CA GLY A 28 30.88 -1.63 11.47
C GLY A 28 29.54 -2.32 11.22
N LYS A 29 29.06 -3.12 12.17
CA LYS A 29 27.71 -3.70 12.17
C LYS A 29 26.69 -2.65 12.63
N PRO A 30 25.44 -2.69 12.11
CA PRO A 30 24.40 -1.75 12.53
C PRO A 30 24.04 -1.96 14.02
N ILE A 31 23.73 -0.86 14.74
CA ILE A 31 23.36 -0.89 16.17
C ILE A 31 22.22 -1.86 16.50
N HIS A 32 21.31 -2.09 15.56
CA HIS A 32 20.21 -3.05 15.73
C HIS A 32 20.69 -4.50 15.99
N ASN A 33 21.82 -4.92 15.43
CA ASN A 33 22.37 -6.25 15.68
C ASN A 33 22.85 -6.38 17.13
N ARG A 34 23.49 -5.32 17.66
CA ARG A 34 23.92 -5.30 19.06
C ARG A 34 22.75 -5.25 20.04
N ILE A 35 21.71 -4.50 19.72
CA ILE A 35 20.48 -4.46 20.52
C ILE A 35 19.86 -5.86 20.57
N TYR A 36 19.83 -6.57 19.45
CA TYR A 36 19.31 -7.94 19.38
C TYR A 36 20.18 -8.94 20.16
N GLU A 37 21.51 -8.92 20.00
CA GLU A 37 22.45 -9.76 20.77
C GLU A 37 22.28 -9.55 22.28
N TYR A 38 22.20 -8.29 22.71
CA TYR A 38 21.97 -7.92 24.10
C TYR A 38 20.62 -8.42 24.63
N SER A 39 19.56 -8.25 23.84
CA SER A 39 18.20 -8.69 24.18
C SER A 39 18.10 -10.22 24.29
N GLN A 40 18.79 -10.94 23.41
CA GLN A 40 18.85 -12.40 23.44
C GLN A 40 19.59 -12.90 24.68
N ALA A 41 20.70 -12.28 25.06
CA ALA A 41 21.44 -12.64 26.28
C ALA A 41 20.57 -12.46 27.54
N ARG A 42 19.80 -11.36 27.62
CA ARG A 42 18.84 -11.11 28.70
C ARG A 42 17.68 -12.12 28.70
N ALA A 43 17.22 -12.58 27.53
CA ALA A 43 16.21 -13.63 27.45
C ALA A 43 16.73 -14.99 27.94
N MET A 44 17.99 -15.33 27.63
CA MET A 44 18.63 -16.54 28.16
C MET A 44 18.79 -16.47 29.69
N GLU A 45 19.25 -15.34 30.23
CA GLU A 45 19.39 -15.12 31.67
C GLU A 45 18.04 -15.19 32.41
N ALA A 46 16.99 -14.65 31.78
CA ALA A 46 15.62 -14.68 32.30
C ALA A 46 14.95 -16.06 32.20
N GLY A 47 15.52 -17.00 31.43
CA GLY A 47 14.91 -18.31 31.16
C GLY A 47 13.60 -18.25 30.37
N GLY A 48 13.32 -17.15 29.66
CA GLY A 48 12.04 -16.92 28.99
C GLY A 48 12.05 -15.69 28.07
N PRO A 49 10.99 -15.47 27.26
CA PRO A 49 10.95 -14.37 26.32
C PRO A 49 10.94 -13.01 27.02
N VAL A 50 11.65 -12.05 26.43
CA VAL A 50 11.83 -10.70 26.94
C VAL A 50 11.23 -9.71 25.95
N GLU A 51 10.49 -8.72 26.47
CA GLU A 51 9.93 -7.64 25.66
C GLU A 51 10.87 -6.43 25.65
N VAL A 52 11.16 -5.94 24.45
CA VAL A 52 12.13 -4.85 24.22
C VAL A 52 11.44 -3.75 23.45
N ALA A 53 11.31 -2.58 24.07
CA ALA A 53 10.82 -1.39 23.40
C ALA A 53 12.00 -0.58 22.85
N VAL A 54 12.18 -0.56 21.53
CA VAL A 54 13.26 0.19 20.87
C VAL A 54 12.73 1.55 20.43
N GLN A 55 13.29 2.64 20.99
CA GLN A 55 12.93 4.01 20.67
C GLN A 55 14.00 4.68 19.80
N ARG A 56 13.58 5.34 18.73
CA ARG A 56 14.45 6.17 17.88
C ARG A 56 13.68 7.40 17.39
N SER A 57 14.18 8.59 17.73
CA SER A 57 13.62 9.88 17.28
C SER A 57 12.10 9.98 17.46
N GLY A 58 11.59 9.58 18.64
CA GLY A 58 10.17 9.61 18.98
C GLY A 58 9.31 8.48 18.42
N ARG A 59 9.88 7.54 17.65
CA ARG A 59 9.20 6.30 17.22
C ARG A 59 9.59 5.15 18.12
N SER A 60 8.61 4.42 18.66
CA SER A 60 8.81 3.22 19.48
C SER A 60 8.41 1.98 18.70
N THR A 61 9.24 0.93 18.72
CA THR A 61 8.93 -0.39 18.17
C THR A 61 9.11 -1.43 19.26
N GLN A 62 8.06 -2.18 19.58
CA GLN A 62 8.14 -3.30 20.52
C GLN A 62 8.52 -4.59 19.79
N ILE A 63 9.47 -5.32 20.38
CA ILE A 63 10.00 -6.58 19.87
C ILE A 63 10.02 -7.56 21.04
N THR A 64 9.45 -8.75 20.85
CA THR A 64 9.62 -9.85 21.80
C THR A 64 10.75 -10.73 21.31
N VAL A 65 11.79 -10.89 22.13
CA VAL A 65 12.97 -11.71 21.84
C VAL A 65 12.95 -12.93 22.74
N ALA A 66 12.92 -14.12 22.15
CA ALA A 66 12.95 -15.38 22.88
C ALA A 66 14.39 -15.91 23.04
N PRO A 67 14.65 -16.80 24.02
CA PRO A 67 16.00 -17.32 24.29
C PRO A 67 16.63 -18.08 23.11
N ASP A 68 15.80 -18.65 22.24
CA ASP A 68 16.22 -19.36 21.01
C ASP A 68 16.65 -18.43 19.87
N GLY A 69 16.57 -17.10 20.07
CA GLY A 69 16.87 -16.10 19.05
C GLY A 69 15.69 -15.76 18.15
N THR A 70 14.51 -16.33 18.34
CA THR A 70 13.35 -15.84 17.60
C THR A 70 12.95 -14.45 18.09
N ALA A 71 12.90 -13.48 17.18
CA ALA A 71 12.39 -12.13 17.45
C ALA A 71 11.14 -11.87 16.63
N SER A 72 10.04 -11.56 17.30
CA SER A 72 8.77 -11.19 16.67
C SER A 72 8.43 -9.75 16.99
N ARG A 73 7.88 -9.03 16.01
CA ARG A 73 7.38 -7.67 16.19
C ARG A 73 5.99 -7.78 16.84
N SER A 74 5.88 -7.39 18.10
CA SER A 74 4.65 -7.50 18.86
C SER A 74 3.79 -6.24 18.72
N ALA A 75 2.47 -6.41 18.63
CA ALA A 75 1.52 -5.32 18.79
C ALA A 75 1.56 -4.82 20.26
N PRO A 76 1.33 -3.52 20.52
CA PRO A 76 1.55 -2.93 21.83
C PRO A 76 0.75 -3.66 22.90
N THR A 77 1.44 -4.45 23.73
CA THR A 77 0.86 -5.10 24.91
C THR A 77 1.36 -4.32 26.12
N GLY A 78 0.82 -3.12 26.29
CA GLY A 78 1.04 -2.29 27.46
C GLY A 78 -0.31 -1.95 28.10
N PRO A 79 -0.38 -1.84 29.44
CA PRO A 79 -1.63 -1.52 30.13
C PRO A 79 -2.12 -0.13 29.74
N ILE A 80 -3.41 -0.04 29.41
CA ILE A 80 -4.11 1.24 29.18
C ILE A 80 -4.14 1.97 30.53
N GLU A 81 -3.60 3.19 30.59
CA GLU A 81 -3.77 4.06 31.76
C GLU A 81 -5.29 4.29 31.99
N PRO A 82 -5.80 4.09 33.22
CA PRO A 82 -7.23 4.17 33.47
C PRO A 82 -7.70 5.63 33.35
N VAL A 83 -8.42 5.92 32.27
CA VAL A 83 -9.28 7.10 32.22
C VAL A 83 -10.42 6.86 33.21
N VAL A 84 -10.52 7.75 34.21
CA VAL A 84 -11.55 7.75 35.26
C VAL A 84 -12.95 7.67 34.62
N PRO A 85 -13.77 6.67 34.95
CA PRO A 85 -15.07 6.48 34.30
C PRO A 85 -16.11 7.43 34.89
N THR A 86 -16.78 8.20 34.03
CA THR A 86 -18.15 8.66 34.31
C THR A 86 -19.09 7.60 33.74
N ALA A 87 -19.79 6.88 34.62
CA ALA A 87 -20.71 5.79 34.31
C ALA A 87 -22.17 6.29 34.11
N PRO A 88 -23.14 5.46 33.67
CA PRO A 88 -23.11 4.50 32.55
C PRO A 88 -24.41 4.52 31.69
N ALA A 89 -24.39 3.88 30.52
CA ALA A 89 -25.56 3.19 29.95
C ALA A 89 -25.11 1.89 29.26
N ALA A 90 -25.97 0.88 29.35
CA ALA A 90 -25.72 -0.56 29.38
C ALA A 90 -25.26 -1.23 28.05
N PRO A 91 -24.77 -2.49 28.08
CA PRO A 91 -24.07 -3.15 26.98
C PRO A 91 -25.01 -3.98 26.08
N GLU A 92 -24.69 -4.08 24.79
CA GLU A 92 -25.17 -5.18 23.94
C GLU A 92 -24.05 -6.22 23.71
N PRO A 93 -24.39 -7.51 23.52
CA PRO A 93 -23.45 -8.62 23.60
C PRO A 93 -22.49 -8.65 22.41
N TYR A 94 -21.19 -8.76 22.69
CA TYR A 94 -20.17 -9.01 21.68
C TYR A 94 -20.14 -10.50 21.34
N GLU A 95 -20.61 -10.87 20.15
CA GLU A 95 -20.33 -12.19 19.59
C GLU A 95 -18.91 -12.24 19.03
N ASP A 96 -18.24 -13.34 19.37
CA ASP A 96 -16.87 -13.70 19.06
C ASP A 96 -16.70 -13.84 17.53
N ALA A 97 -15.99 -12.89 16.89
CA ALA A 97 -15.71 -12.93 15.46
C ALA A 97 -14.21 -13.15 15.20
N VAL A 98 -13.93 -14.38 14.76
CA VAL A 98 -12.69 -14.91 14.18
C VAL A 98 -12.11 -13.95 13.12
N PRO A 99 -10.78 -13.77 13.00
CA PRO A 99 -10.18 -12.87 12.03
C PRO A 99 -10.36 -13.39 10.59
N GLU A 100 -11.19 -12.72 9.78
CA GLU A 100 -11.28 -12.96 8.35
C GLU A 100 -10.22 -12.17 7.54
N PRO A 101 -9.73 -12.74 6.43
CA PRO A 101 -8.63 -12.17 5.65
C PRO A 101 -9.07 -10.94 4.84
N VAL A 102 -8.12 -9.99 4.66
CA VAL A 102 -8.24 -8.84 3.76
C VAL A 102 -8.44 -9.35 2.32
N SER A 103 -9.62 -9.10 1.75
CA SER A 103 -9.91 -9.35 0.34
C SER A 103 -9.61 -8.10 -0.49
N VAL A 104 -8.70 -8.23 -1.46
CA VAL A 104 -8.56 -7.27 -2.56
C VAL A 104 -9.40 -7.81 -3.71
N THR A 105 -10.54 -7.18 -3.99
CA THR A 105 -11.38 -7.52 -5.14
C THR A 105 -11.07 -6.57 -6.29
N VAL A 106 -10.62 -7.13 -7.41
CA VAL A 106 -10.63 -6.45 -8.71
C VAL A 106 -11.85 -6.99 -9.46
N GLU A 107 -12.92 -6.21 -9.53
CA GLU A 107 -14.06 -6.55 -10.39
C GLU A 107 -13.87 -5.89 -11.76
N PRO A 108 -13.87 -6.65 -12.87
CA PRO A 108 -14.08 -6.08 -14.19
C PRO A 108 -15.55 -5.69 -14.33
N ILE A 109 -15.82 -4.40 -14.48
CA ILE A 109 -17.17 -3.90 -14.77
C ILE A 109 -17.58 -4.44 -16.15
N GLY A 110 -18.60 -5.30 -16.14
CA GLY A 110 -19.08 -6.04 -17.31
C GLY A 110 -19.69 -5.15 -18.39
N HIS A 111 -19.35 -5.45 -19.63
CA HIS A 111 -19.95 -4.88 -20.83
C HIS A 111 -21.45 -5.19 -20.94
N SER A 112 -22.26 -4.17 -21.21
CA SER A 112 -23.66 -4.28 -21.62
C SER A 112 -23.77 -4.67 -23.10
N ALA A 113 -23.52 -5.93 -23.41
CA ALA A 113 -23.89 -6.50 -24.71
C ALA A 113 -25.36 -6.96 -24.70
N ARG A 114 -26.14 -6.37 -25.60
CA ARG A 114 -27.57 -6.61 -25.88
C ARG A 114 -27.91 -8.11 -25.96
N ARG A 115 -28.86 -8.57 -25.14
CA ARG A 115 -29.29 -9.98 -25.03
C ARG A 115 -30.45 -10.29 -26.01
N ALA A 116 -30.31 -11.36 -26.80
CA ALA A 116 -31.42 -12.11 -27.39
C ALA A 116 -31.64 -13.39 -26.56
N PRO A 117 -32.87 -13.94 -26.47
CA PRO A 117 -33.20 -14.97 -25.49
C PRO A 117 -32.95 -16.37 -26.03
N ASP A 118 -32.38 -17.25 -25.20
CA ASP A 118 -32.70 -18.67 -25.28
C ASP A 118 -32.58 -19.35 -23.91
N GLU A 119 -33.48 -20.31 -23.71
CA GLU A 119 -33.85 -20.98 -22.48
C GLU A 119 -32.92 -22.17 -22.15
N GLY A 120 -32.95 -22.63 -20.90
CA GLY A 120 -32.56 -24.00 -20.55
C GLY A 120 -31.32 -24.18 -19.65
N ARG A 121 -31.56 -24.31 -18.35
CA ARG A 121 -30.67 -24.93 -17.33
C ARG A 121 -31.42 -26.16 -16.79
N PRO A 122 -30.82 -27.35 -16.50
CA PRO A 122 -29.80 -27.61 -15.44
C PRO A 122 -28.79 -28.74 -15.81
N ARG A 123 -27.78 -29.20 -15.04
CA ARG A 123 -27.22 -29.08 -13.68
C ARG A 123 -25.74 -29.62 -13.79
N GLY A 124 -24.83 -29.27 -12.85
CA GLY A 124 -23.40 -29.66 -12.87
C GLY A 124 -23.11 -31.18 -12.72
N PRO A 125 -21.82 -31.63 -12.74
CA PRO A 125 -20.84 -31.23 -11.70
C PRO A 125 -19.35 -31.14 -12.13
N ALA A 126 -18.51 -30.84 -11.13
CA ALA A 126 -17.07 -31.10 -10.98
C ALA A 126 -16.08 -29.98 -11.39
N ALA A 127 -15.30 -29.57 -10.38
CA ALA A 127 -14.18 -28.65 -10.47
C ALA A 127 -13.09 -29.19 -11.42
N SER A 128 -12.95 -28.55 -12.58
CA SER A 128 -11.77 -28.66 -13.42
C SER A 128 -10.81 -27.53 -13.06
N THR A 129 -9.66 -27.85 -12.50
CA THR A 129 -8.47 -26.99 -12.61
C THR A 129 -8.30 -26.62 -14.09
N PRO A 130 -8.17 -25.33 -14.47
CA PRO A 130 -7.93 -25.00 -15.85
C PRO A 130 -6.52 -25.48 -16.21
N ARG A 131 -6.43 -26.64 -16.87
CA ARG A 131 -5.23 -27.03 -17.61
C ARG A 131 -5.08 -26.00 -18.72
N ARG A 132 -4.07 -25.13 -18.58
CA ARG A 132 -3.64 -24.17 -19.59
C ARG A 132 -3.45 -24.91 -20.91
N ALA A 133 -4.38 -24.76 -21.83
CA ALA A 133 -4.20 -25.18 -23.21
C ALA A 133 -3.08 -24.31 -23.80
N VAL A 134 -1.88 -24.87 -23.92
CA VAL A 134 -0.78 -24.23 -24.63
C VAL A 134 -1.06 -24.37 -26.12
N SER A 135 -1.60 -23.32 -26.73
CA SER A 135 -1.71 -23.23 -28.18
C SER A 135 -0.34 -23.46 -28.83
N ALA A 136 -0.28 -24.27 -29.88
CA ALA A 136 0.95 -24.62 -30.61
C ALA A 136 1.57 -23.46 -31.43
N LEU A 137 1.13 -22.22 -31.18
CA LEU A 137 1.61 -20.98 -31.79
C LEU A 137 2.11 -19.97 -30.72
N VAL A 138 2.54 -20.46 -29.56
CA VAL A 138 3.16 -19.62 -28.54
C VAL A 138 4.50 -19.11 -29.11
N ALA A 139 4.51 -17.84 -29.50
CA ALA A 139 5.74 -17.08 -29.66
C ALA A 139 6.57 -17.26 -28.37
N PRO A 140 7.91 -17.40 -28.46
CA PRO A 140 8.75 -17.54 -27.27
C PRO A 140 8.35 -16.49 -26.23
N GLU A 141 8.14 -16.92 -24.98
CA GLU A 141 7.80 -16.01 -23.89
C GLU A 141 9.00 -15.10 -23.67
N VAL A 142 9.02 -13.95 -24.36
CA VAL A 142 10.07 -12.96 -24.23
C VAL A 142 9.91 -12.36 -22.85
N THR A 143 10.76 -12.76 -21.91
CA THR A 143 10.79 -12.13 -20.59
C THR A 143 11.31 -10.71 -20.76
N PRO A 144 10.48 -9.68 -20.52
CA PRO A 144 10.86 -8.30 -20.75
C PRO A 144 12.12 -7.94 -19.95
N GLY A 145 13.07 -7.31 -20.62
CA GLY A 145 14.33 -6.88 -20.01
C GLY A 145 15.30 -8.00 -19.62
N ALA A 146 15.09 -9.28 -19.97
CA ALA A 146 16.06 -10.35 -19.62
C ALA A 146 17.44 -10.16 -20.28
N GLY A 147 17.50 -9.52 -21.45
CA GLY A 147 18.74 -9.23 -22.18
C GLY A 147 19.45 -7.94 -21.75
N GLU A 148 18.79 -7.08 -20.97
CA GLU A 148 19.38 -5.81 -20.54
C GLU A 148 20.35 -6.02 -19.38
N PRO A 149 21.48 -5.28 -19.31
CA PRO A 149 22.43 -5.37 -18.21
C PRO A 149 21.76 -5.21 -16.85
N ALA A 150 22.19 -6.00 -15.87
CA ALA A 150 21.75 -5.87 -14.48
C ALA A 150 22.13 -4.48 -13.96
N ARG A 151 21.21 -3.86 -13.21
CA ARG A 151 21.39 -2.56 -12.55
C ARG A 151 21.34 -2.70 -11.02
N LEU A 152 20.78 -3.80 -10.52
CA LEU A 152 20.61 -4.05 -9.10
C LEU A 152 21.44 -5.24 -8.61
N GLY A 153 21.64 -5.32 -7.30
CA GLY A 153 22.39 -6.38 -6.63
C GLY A 153 23.87 -6.43 -7.04
N MET A 154 24.52 -7.57 -6.79
CA MET A 154 25.96 -7.75 -7.04
C MET A 154 26.33 -7.64 -8.52
N ARG A 155 25.51 -8.18 -9.44
CA ARG A 155 25.76 -8.06 -10.88
C ARG A 155 25.61 -6.62 -11.37
N GLY A 156 24.63 -5.86 -10.85
CA GLY A 156 24.51 -4.43 -11.12
C GLY A 156 25.72 -3.63 -10.64
N ARG A 157 26.23 -3.91 -9.43
CA ARG A 157 27.46 -3.29 -8.92
C ARG A 157 28.68 -3.63 -9.77
N LEU A 158 28.84 -4.87 -10.20
CA LEU A 158 29.93 -5.28 -11.10
C LEU A 158 29.83 -4.57 -12.46
N ASN A 159 28.62 -4.46 -13.02
CA ASN A 159 28.40 -3.70 -14.25
C ASN A 159 28.77 -2.22 -14.08
N ALA A 160 28.36 -1.60 -12.97
CA ALA A 160 28.64 -0.18 -12.70
C ALA A 160 30.13 0.11 -12.45
N VAL A 161 30.85 -0.77 -11.73
CA VAL A 161 32.26 -0.55 -11.35
C VAL A 161 33.23 -1.00 -12.44
N LEU A 162 32.95 -2.12 -13.10
CA LEU A 162 33.86 -2.75 -14.07
C LEU A 162 33.44 -2.52 -15.53
N GLY A 163 32.37 -1.76 -15.79
CA GLY A 163 31.85 -1.54 -17.15
C GLY A 163 31.34 -2.82 -17.83
N LEU A 164 30.98 -3.84 -17.04
CA LEU A 164 30.46 -5.10 -17.58
C LEU A 164 28.99 -4.97 -17.99
N SER A 165 28.53 -5.89 -18.83
CA SER A 165 27.13 -5.99 -19.29
C SER A 165 26.49 -7.32 -18.88
N LEU A 166 26.70 -7.74 -17.63
CA LEU A 166 26.15 -8.99 -17.10
C LEU A 166 24.63 -8.87 -16.97
N ALA A 167 23.89 -9.78 -17.61
CA ALA A 167 22.45 -9.88 -17.46
C ALA A 167 22.05 -10.28 -16.01
N PRO A 168 20.88 -9.84 -15.52
CA PRO A 168 20.34 -10.27 -14.23
C PRO A 168 20.09 -11.79 -14.21
N LYS A 169 20.06 -12.40 -13.02
CA LYS A 169 19.67 -13.81 -12.89
C LYS A 169 18.14 -13.93 -13.06
N THR A 170 17.67 -14.99 -13.71
CA THR A 170 16.24 -15.22 -14.00
C THR A 170 15.33 -15.09 -12.77
N ASN A 171 15.75 -15.64 -11.62
CA ASN A 171 14.96 -15.61 -10.38
C ASN A 171 15.34 -14.45 -9.43
N SER A 172 16.06 -13.44 -9.93
CA SER A 172 16.48 -12.29 -9.12
C SER A 172 15.32 -11.36 -8.79
N ALA A 173 15.47 -10.57 -7.73
CA ALA A 173 14.53 -9.49 -7.41
C ALA A 173 14.42 -8.46 -8.55
N GLU A 174 15.51 -8.22 -9.28
CA GLU A 174 15.51 -7.33 -10.45
C GLU A 174 14.64 -7.86 -11.58
N MET A 175 14.69 -9.16 -11.90
CA MET A 175 13.81 -9.74 -12.90
C MET A 175 12.34 -9.70 -12.50
N ARG A 176 12.03 -9.89 -11.20
CA ARG A 176 10.66 -9.72 -10.70
C ARG A 176 10.19 -8.27 -10.82
N LEU A 177 11.06 -7.30 -10.51
CA LEU A 177 10.75 -5.89 -10.67
C LEU A 177 10.47 -5.55 -12.15
N ARG A 178 11.34 -5.97 -13.08
CA ARG A 178 11.14 -5.76 -14.53
C ARG A 178 9.85 -6.40 -15.04
N ALA A 179 9.52 -7.60 -14.56
CA ALA A 179 8.26 -8.27 -14.90
C ALA A 179 7.04 -7.50 -14.36
N SER A 180 7.11 -6.98 -13.13
CA SER A 180 6.06 -6.13 -12.55
C SER A 180 5.92 -4.82 -13.32
N GLU A 181 7.02 -4.16 -13.67
CA GLU A 181 7.01 -2.92 -14.46
C GLU A 181 6.43 -3.16 -15.85
N ALA A 182 6.80 -4.25 -16.52
CA ALA A 182 6.22 -4.64 -17.81
C ALA A 182 4.72 -4.94 -17.71
N THR A 183 4.28 -5.55 -16.60
CA THR A 183 2.85 -5.79 -16.32
C THR A 183 2.11 -4.47 -16.11
N ILE A 184 2.67 -3.57 -15.29
CA ILE A 184 2.10 -2.25 -15.03
C ILE A 184 2.04 -1.42 -16.31
N ASN A 185 2.99 -1.57 -17.23
CA ASN A 185 3.02 -0.88 -18.52
C ASN A 185 2.21 -1.56 -19.63
N SER A 186 1.58 -2.71 -19.37
CA SER A 186 0.76 -3.36 -20.36
C SER A 186 -0.47 -2.50 -20.74
N PRO A 187 -0.96 -2.57 -21.98
CA PRO A 187 -2.15 -1.85 -22.39
C PRO A 187 -3.35 -2.19 -21.50
N ILE A 188 -4.04 -1.15 -21.02
CA ILE A 188 -5.34 -1.28 -20.35
C ILE A 188 -6.38 -0.97 -21.43
N PRO A 189 -7.27 -1.92 -21.79
CA PRO A 189 -8.15 -1.77 -22.95
C PRO A 189 -9.06 -0.54 -22.88
N ASP A 190 -9.52 -0.19 -21.68
CA ASP A 190 -10.43 0.94 -21.44
C ASP A 190 -9.94 1.73 -20.22
N PHE A 191 -10.51 1.46 -19.05
CA PHE A 191 -10.25 2.14 -17.80
C PHE A 191 -10.33 1.13 -16.65
N SER A 192 -9.53 1.30 -15.62
CA SER A 192 -9.52 0.43 -14.44
C SER A 192 -9.74 1.23 -13.17
N VAL A 193 -10.58 0.70 -12.27
CA VAL A 193 -10.81 1.28 -10.94
C VAL A 193 -10.23 0.36 -9.88
N VAL A 194 -9.42 0.93 -8.99
CA VAL A 194 -8.85 0.23 -7.83
C VAL A 194 -9.35 0.89 -6.56
N THR A 195 -10.21 0.18 -5.82
CA THR A 195 -10.75 0.69 -4.56
C THR A 195 -9.91 0.22 -3.38
N VAL A 196 -9.47 1.19 -2.55
CA VAL A 196 -8.80 0.91 -1.27
C VAL A 196 -9.75 1.23 -0.12
N ALA A 197 -10.41 0.20 0.41
CA ALA A 197 -11.38 0.33 1.49
C ALA A 197 -11.02 -0.53 2.71
N SER A 198 -11.51 -0.12 3.88
CA SER A 198 -11.40 -0.86 5.14
C SER A 198 -12.34 -0.23 6.16
N CYS A 199 -13.06 -1.06 6.89
CA CYS A 199 -14.01 -0.67 7.93
C CYS A 199 -13.33 0.00 9.14
N LYS A 200 -12.03 -0.24 9.35
CA LYS A 200 -11.29 0.31 10.50
C LYS A 200 -10.60 1.63 10.16
N GLY A 201 -10.77 2.62 11.03
CA GLY A 201 -10.02 3.88 10.97
C GLY A 201 -8.53 3.68 11.26
N GLY A 202 -7.66 4.50 10.65
CA GLY A 202 -6.23 4.53 10.98
C GLY A 202 -5.36 3.37 10.45
N VAL A 203 -5.92 2.40 9.72
CA VAL A 203 -5.16 1.24 9.18
C VAL A 203 -4.23 1.56 8.01
N GLY A 204 -4.15 2.83 7.59
CA GLY A 204 -3.25 3.24 6.51
C GLY A 204 -3.83 3.15 5.09
N LYS A 205 -5.16 3.12 4.93
CA LYS A 205 -5.85 3.15 3.61
C LYS A 205 -5.32 4.26 2.70
N THR A 206 -5.37 5.49 3.18
CA THR A 206 -5.01 6.67 2.39
C THR A 206 -3.51 6.73 2.08
N PRO A 207 -2.57 6.50 3.03
CA PRO A 207 -1.16 6.33 2.69
C PRO A 207 -0.91 5.26 1.63
N PHE A 208 -1.61 4.12 1.72
CA PHE A 208 -1.48 3.03 0.76
C PHE A 208 -1.98 3.44 -0.63
N ALA A 209 -3.16 4.07 -0.71
CA ALA A 209 -3.73 4.56 -1.97
C ALA A 209 -2.80 5.56 -2.67
N VAL A 210 -2.23 6.52 -1.92
CA VAL A 210 -1.25 7.48 -2.45
C VAL A 210 0.00 6.77 -2.96
N ALA A 211 0.58 5.87 -2.17
CA ALA A 211 1.79 5.14 -2.55
C ALA A 211 1.56 4.23 -3.78
N LEU A 212 0.39 3.60 -3.88
CA LEU A 212 -0.01 2.80 -5.02
C LEU A 212 -0.12 3.65 -6.29
N ALA A 213 -0.84 4.78 -6.22
CA ALA A 213 -0.99 5.69 -7.35
C ALA A 213 0.35 6.25 -7.83
N GLN A 214 1.23 6.66 -6.90
CA GLN A 214 2.59 7.11 -7.20
C GLN A 214 3.43 6.03 -7.89
N THR A 215 3.34 4.80 -7.40
CA THR A 215 4.08 3.66 -7.98
C THR A 215 3.62 3.40 -9.41
N LEU A 216 2.30 3.36 -9.64
CA LEU A 216 1.74 3.15 -10.96
C LEU A 216 2.13 4.29 -11.93
N ALA A 217 2.01 5.56 -11.50
CA ALA A 217 2.35 6.71 -12.33
C ALA A 217 3.85 6.82 -12.66
N THR A 218 4.72 6.44 -11.72
CA THR A 218 6.18 6.43 -11.94
C THR A 218 6.56 5.45 -13.06
N VAL A 219 5.81 4.34 -13.18
CA VAL A 219 6.09 3.29 -14.17
C VAL A 219 5.37 3.56 -15.50
N ARG A 220 4.08 3.93 -15.49
CA ARG A 220 3.25 4.19 -16.69
C ARG A 220 3.49 5.56 -17.33
N GLY A 221 4.02 6.51 -16.57
CA GLY A 221 4.18 7.89 -16.98
C GLY A 221 3.03 8.79 -16.54
N GLY A 222 3.29 10.09 -16.56
CA GLY A 222 2.37 11.09 -16.02
C GLY A 222 1.05 11.20 -16.79
N SER A 223 0.01 11.63 -16.08
CA SER A 223 -1.36 11.83 -16.62
C SER A 223 -2.13 10.57 -16.99
N THR A 224 -1.65 9.38 -16.61
CA THR A 224 -2.35 8.09 -16.82
C THR A 224 -3.15 7.64 -15.59
N VAL A 225 -2.68 7.97 -14.40
CA VAL A 225 -3.25 7.56 -13.11
C VAL A 225 -3.86 8.77 -12.40
N ALA A 226 -5.08 8.60 -11.90
CA ALA A 226 -5.70 9.50 -10.93
C ALA A 226 -5.87 8.79 -9.58
N CYS A 227 -5.89 9.53 -8.49
CA CYS A 227 -6.27 9.03 -7.17
C CYS A 227 -7.25 10.02 -6.53
N ALA A 228 -8.41 9.52 -6.13
CA ALA A 228 -9.48 10.33 -5.55
C ALA A 228 -9.77 9.95 -4.10
N ASP A 229 -10.17 10.95 -3.30
CA ASP A 229 -10.68 10.72 -1.95
C ASP A 229 -12.21 10.71 -1.98
N LEU A 230 -12.78 9.54 -1.72
CA LEU A 230 -14.23 9.34 -1.62
C LEU A 230 -14.72 9.28 -0.18
N ALA A 231 -13.88 9.62 0.81
CA ALA A 231 -14.30 9.61 2.21
C ALA A 231 -15.40 10.64 2.48
N GLU A 232 -16.48 10.20 3.15
CA GLU A 232 -17.68 11.00 3.39
C GLU A 232 -17.41 12.30 4.16
N ILE A 233 -16.55 12.26 5.19
CA ILE A 233 -16.24 13.42 6.03
C ILE A 233 -14.76 13.40 6.40
N GLY A 234 -14.07 14.53 6.19
CA GLY A 234 -12.70 14.71 6.68
C GLY A 234 -11.68 13.80 5.98
N GLY A 235 -11.84 13.64 4.66
CA GLY A 235 -10.83 13.01 3.80
C GLY A 235 -9.43 13.54 4.11
N SER A 236 -8.47 12.63 4.18
CA SER A 236 -7.10 12.93 4.61
C SER A 236 -6.09 12.71 3.49
N LEU A 237 -6.57 12.56 2.25
CA LEU A 237 -5.71 12.45 1.06
C LEU A 237 -4.91 13.73 0.85
N ALA A 238 -5.55 14.90 0.95
CA ALA A 238 -4.91 16.20 0.76
C ALA A 238 -3.71 16.44 1.69
N ASP A 239 -3.70 15.83 2.87
CA ASP A 239 -2.61 15.92 3.86
C ASP A 239 -1.42 14.99 3.58
N ARG A 240 -1.57 14.04 2.65
CA ARG A 240 -0.57 12.99 2.39
C ARG A 240 0.09 13.07 1.03
N VAL A 241 -0.35 14.01 0.19
CA VAL A 241 0.17 14.21 -1.16
C VAL A 241 1.29 15.25 -1.15
N GLY A 242 2.21 15.14 -2.11
CA GLY A 242 3.40 16.01 -2.15
C GLY A 242 3.07 17.45 -2.52
N VAL A 243 2.10 17.65 -3.40
CA VAL A 243 1.56 18.97 -3.76
C VAL A 243 0.14 19.07 -3.20
N PRO A 244 -0.10 19.93 -2.20
CA PRO A 244 -1.42 20.13 -1.62
C PRO A 244 -2.41 20.68 -2.66
N PRO A 245 -3.64 20.14 -2.74
CA PRO A 245 -4.70 20.69 -3.57
C PRO A 245 -5.09 22.11 -3.13
N THR A 246 -5.35 22.98 -4.09
CA THR A 246 -5.94 24.31 -3.83
C THR A 246 -7.43 24.18 -3.52
N GLU A 247 -7.99 25.13 -2.75
CA GLU A 247 -9.43 25.21 -2.51
C GLU A 247 -10.25 25.16 -3.81
N GLY A 248 -11.35 24.42 -3.78
CA GLY A 248 -12.20 24.18 -4.96
C GLY A 248 -11.69 23.14 -5.95
N ARG A 249 -10.46 22.62 -5.78
CA ARG A 249 -9.94 21.46 -6.54
C ARG A 249 -10.26 20.15 -5.83
N ASP A 250 -11.55 19.88 -5.71
CA ASP A 250 -12.09 18.72 -5.02
C ASP A 250 -13.10 17.94 -5.88
N VAL A 251 -13.41 16.70 -5.44
CA VAL A 251 -14.38 15.82 -6.10
C VAL A 251 -15.73 16.52 -6.25
N VAL A 252 -16.19 17.21 -5.21
CA VAL A 252 -17.50 17.88 -5.22
C VAL A 252 -17.55 19.00 -6.27
N GLY A 253 -16.48 19.79 -6.41
CA GLY A 253 -16.34 20.84 -7.40
C GLY A 253 -16.28 20.27 -8.82
N LEU A 254 -15.58 19.15 -9.00
CA LEU A 254 -15.51 18.44 -10.28
C LEU A 254 -16.90 17.94 -10.72
N LEU A 255 -17.63 17.28 -9.82
CA LEU A 255 -18.97 16.73 -10.07
C LEU A 255 -20.01 17.83 -10.32
N ALA A 256 -19.93 18.95 -9.59
CA ALA A 256 -20.81 20.10 -9.77
C ALA A 256 -20.58 20.80 -11.12
N ALA A 257 -19.34 20.85 -11.60
CA ALA A 257 -19.00 21.47 -12.88
C ALA A 257 -19.35 20.61 -14.11
N HIS A 258 -19.48 19.30 -13.92
CA HIS A 258 -19.75 18.34 -14.99
C HIS A 258 -20.99 17.52 -14.66
N THR A 259 -22.15 18.17 -14.75
CA THR A 259 -23.44 17.54 -14.46
C THR A 259 -23.79 16.43 -15.44
N ASP A 260 -23.38 16.58 -16.71
CA ASP A 260 -23.49 15.55 -17.75
C ASP A 260 -22.15 14.82 -17.93
N ALA A 261 -22.08 13.56 -17.47
CA ALA A 261 -20.89 12.73 -17.58
C ALA A 261 -20.62 12.24 -19.02
N ALA A 262 -21.65 12.20 -19.87
CA ALA A 262 -21.51 11.80 -21.27
C ALA A 262 -20.95 12.92 -22.16
N ALA A 263 -20.98 14.17 -21.67
CA ALA A 263 -20.36 15.29 -22.37
C ALA A 263 -18.84 15.10 -22.43
N THR A 264 -18.26 15.31 -23.61
CA THR A 264 -16.80 15.27 -23.78
C THR A 264 -16.16 16.44 -23.03
N ILE A 265 -15.33 16.12 -22.05
CA ILE A 265 -14.63 17.10 -21.21
C ILE A 265 -13.27 17.39 -21.85
N ARG A 266 -12.88 18.66 -21.93
CA ARG A 266 -11.52 19.00 -22.37
C ARG A 266 -10.52 18.66 -21.26
N PRO A 267 -9.32 18.12 -21.56
CA PRO A 267 -8.30 17.84 -20.55
C PRO A 267 -7.97 19.05 -19.66
N SER A 268 -7.97 20.25 -20.24
CA SER A 268 -7.71 21.51 -19.53
C SER A 268 -8.86 22.01 -18.65
N ALA A 269 -10.08 21.52 -18.87
CA ALA A 269 -11.21 21.75 -17.98
C ALA A 269 -11.13 20.80 -16.78
N LEU A 270 -10.84 19.51 -17.05
CA LEU A 270 -10.64 18.50 -16.02
C LEU A 270 -9.47 18.86 -15.08
N SER A 271 -8.32 19.29 -15.63
CA SER A 271 -7.13 19.62 -14.85
C SER A 271 -7.33 20.75 -13.84
N ARG A 272 -8.39 21.56 -13.96
CA ARG A 272 -8.71 22.64 -13.00
C ARG A 272 -9.12 22.09 -11.64
N TYR A 273 -9.64 20.86 -11.60
CA TYR A 273 -10.12 20.20 -10.39
C TYR A 273 -9.15 19.14 -9.87
N MET A 274 -8.00 18.99 -10.53
CA MET A 274 -6.98 18.02 -10.18
C MET A 274 -5.69 18.71 -9.74
N THR A 275 -4.88 17.97 -8.98
CA THR A 275 -3.54 18.42 -8.56
C THR A 275 -2.49 17.41 -8.99
N ARG A 276 -1.73 17.76 -10.02
CA ARG A 276 -0.60 16.97 -10.53
C ARG A 276 0.47 16.83 -9.46
N GLN A 277 0.92 15.59 -9.24
CA GLN A 277 2.00 15.27 -8.30
C GLN A 277 3.34 15.07 -9.01
N PRO A 278 4.47 15.13 -8.27
CA PRO A 278 5.81 14.97 -8.85
C PRO A 278 6.04 13.60 -9.50
N SER A 279 5.38 12.54 -9.00
CA SER A 279 5.45 11.18 -9.56
C SER A 279 4.59 10.99 -10.81
N GLY A 280 3.80 11.98 -11.19
CA GLY A 280 3.05 12.00 -12.45
C GLY A 280 1.56 11.67 -12.31
N GLU A 281 1.08 11.20 -11.17
CA GLU A 281 -0.35 10.99 -10.90
C GLU A 281 -1.09 12.32 -10.71
N ASP A 282 -2.41 12.30 -10.92
CA ASP A 282 -3.29 13.41 -10.56
C ASP A 282 -4.11 13.08 -9.30
N ILE A 283 -4.22 14.06 -8.40
CA ILE A 283 -5.02 13.92 -7.18
C ILE A 283 -6.34 14.67 -7.34
N VAL A 284 -7.45 14.01 -6.97
CA VAL A 284 -8.77 14.63 -6.79
C VAL A 284 -9.14 14.55 -5.31
N ALA A 285 -8.99 15.65 -4.59
CA ALA A 285 -9.17 15.64 -3.15
C ALA A 285 -10.65 15.60 -2.74
N GLY A 286 -10.91 15.03 -1.57
CA GLY A 286 -12.20 15.17 -0.92
C GLY A 286 -12.37 16.60 -0.39
N ARG A 287 -13.61 17.09 -0.30
CA ARG A 287 -13.87 18.41 0.26
C ARG A 287 -13.72 18.38 1.78
N ARG A 288 -12.87 19.24 2.32
CA ARG A 288 -12.79 19.46 3.77
C ARG A 288 -14.08 20.10 4.29
N GLY A 289 -14.60 19.55 5.38
CA GLY A 289 -15.84 20.06 5.98
C GLY A 289 -17.07 19.88 5.11
N ALA A 290 -17.08 18.88 4.21
CA ALA A 290 -18.28 18.54 3.47
C ALA A 290 -19.45 18.23 4.43
N GLU A 291 -20.62 18.82 4.14
CA GLU A 291 -21.83 18.64 4.96
C GLU A 291 -22.51 17.28 4.72
N SER A 292 -22.21 16.65 3.58
CA SER A 292 -22.74 15.34 3.19
C SER A 292 -21.65 14.51 2.51
N GLY A 293 -21.72 13.20 2.72
CA GLY A 293 -20.85 12.23 2.06
C GLY A 293 -21.18 12.08 0.58
N LEU A 294 -20.22 11.57 -0.18
CA LEU A 294 -20.42 11.21 -1.59
C LEU A 294 -21.24 9.93 -1.70
N SER A 295 -22.21 9.92 -2.59
CA SER A 295 -23.01 8.74 -2.90
C SER A 295 -22.27 7.76 -3.82
N TYR A 296 -22.83 6.56 -3.98
CA TYR A 296 -22.37 5.62 -4.99
C TYR A 296 -22.44 6.21 -6.41
N ASP A 297 -23.51 6.93 -6.73
CA ASP A 297 -23.70 7.57 -8.03
C ASP A 297 -22.66 8.67 -8.28
N ASP A 298 -22.25 9.39 -7.23
CA ASP A 298 -21.16 10.36 -7.31
C ASP A 298 -19.82 9.70 -7.63
N ALA A 299 -19.54 8.55 -7.00
CA ALA A 299 -18.33 7.78 -7.27
C ALA A 299 -18.32 7.19 -8.69
N ALA A 300 -19.45 6.64 -9.16
CA ALA A 300 -19.59 6.14 -10.53
C ALA A 300 -19.42 7.27 -11.55
N LYS A 301 -20.04 8.42 -11.30
CA LYS A 301 -19.91 9.61 -12.14
C LYS A 301 -18.49 10.14 -12.19
N LEU A 302 -17.78 10.13 -11.06
CA LEU A 302 -16.37 10.51 -11.01
C LEU A 302 -15.53 9.56 -11.90
N ALA A 303 -15.76 8.26 -11.81
CA ALA A 303 -15.09 7.26 -12.63
C ALA A 303 -15.32 7.51 -14.13
N ASP A 304 -16.56 7.76 -14.55
CA ASP A 304 -16.90 8.07 -15.95
C ASP A 304 -16.21 9.33 -16.47
N ILE A 305 -16.14 10.38 -15.65
CA ILE A 305 -15.45 11.63 -15.99
C ILE A 305 -13.94 11.37 -16.19
N LEU A 306 -13.33 10.59 -15.32
CA LEU A 306 -11.90 10.31 -15.35
C LEU A 306 -11.51 9.34 -16.47
N ALA A 307 -12.36 8.38 -16.79
CA ALA A 307 -12.16 7.40 -17.87
C ALA A 307 -11.98 8.05 -19.24
N GLN A 308 -12.44 9.29 -19.45
CA GLN A 308 -12.23 10.01 -20.71
C GLN A 308 -10.75 10.35 -20.99
N HIS A 309 -9.92 10.46 -19.94
CA HIS A 309 -8.54 10.96 -20.06
C HIS A 309 -7.52 10.21 -19.20
N ARG A 310 -7.93 9.22 -18.42
CA ARG A 310 -7.08 8.44 -17.50
C ARG A 310 -7.30 6.96 -17.76
N ASP A 311 -6.27 6.17 -17.50
CA ASP A 311 -6.31 4.71 -17.63
C ASP A 311 -6.73 4.06 -16.29
N ILE A 312 -6.36 4.69 -15.17
CA ILE A 312 -6.54 4.13 -13.82
C ILE A 312 -7.05 5.20 -12.84
N LEU A 313 -8.00 4.80 -11.99
CA LEU A 313 -8.45 5.51 -10.78
C LEU A 313 -8.22 4.68 -9.52
#